data_AF-A0A183UJW9-F1
#
_entry.id   AF-A0A183UJW9-F1
#
_cell.length_a   1.000
_cell.length_b   1.000
_cell.length_c   1.000
_cell.angle_alpha   90.00
_cell.angle_beta   90.00
_cell.angle_gamma   90.00
#
_symmetry.space_group_name_H-M   'P 1'
#
loop_
_entity.id
_entity.type
_entity.pdbx_description
1 polymer ?
#
loop_
_entity_poly.entity_id
_entity_poly.type
_entity_poly.pdbx_seq_one_letter_code
_entity_poly.pdbx_strand_id
1 'polypeptide(L)'
;MICFIDFKCYSEIVVSWSFSFFVKLILDVADSYAKIASCLEKSAAQETERDVQKLLARGADLFEKLKKLEARVGTDEELKLSDTLRYYMKDTQAAKDLLYRRMRCLANYEAANKNLERARGRNKDVPKAEAEQSEACKKFEEISEVAKGELQDLKKRRLAAFKKNLIDLADLEVKHAKVPFHSRELNVSAVKLRTHSPFFSA
;
A
#
# COMPACT_ATOMS: atom_id res chain seq x y z
N MET A 1 -30.34 -2.45 -8.31
CA MET A 1 -29.10 -2.16 -9.07
C MET A 1 -28.35 -0.96 -8.46
N ILE A 2 -28.29 -0.87 -7.12
CA ILE A 2 -27.76 0.30 -6.38
C ILE A 2 -26.37 0.00 -5.77
N CYS A 3 -26.03 -1.26 -5.50
CA CYS A 3 -24.75 -1.61 -4.85
C CYS A 3 -23.47 -1.53 -5.72
N PHE A 4 -23.56 -1.23 -7.02
CA PHE A 4 -22.39 -1.30 -7.92
C PHE A 4 -21.61 0.02 -8.03
N ILE A 5 -22.26 1.16 -7.74
CA ILE A 5 -21.64 2.49 -7.78
C ILE A 5 -20.84 2.75 -6.48
N ASP A 6 -21.29 2.22 -5.35
CA ASP A 6 -20.62 2.45 -4.05
C ASP A 6 -19.23 1.82 -3.94
N PHE A 7 -18.99 0.65 -4.55
CA PHE A 7 -17.72 -0.07 -4.31
C PHE A 7 -16.50 0.57 -4.99
N LYS A 8 -16.70 1.25 -6.13
CA LYS A 8 -15.62 1.96 -6.83
C LYS A 8 -15.17 3.15 -5.99
N CYS A 9 -16.17 3.90 -5.48
CA CYS A 9 -16.00 4.99 -4.54
C CYS A 9 -15.32 4.51 -3.24
N TYR A 10 -15.78 3.39 -2.66
CA TYR A 10 -15.23 2.86 -1.41
C TYR A 10 -13.75 2.46 -1.52
N SER A 11 -13.33 1.81 -2.61
CA SER A 11 -11.92 1.41 -2.77
C SER A 11 -11.00 2.61 -2.99
N GLU A 12 -11.42 3.61 -3.77
CA GLU A 12 -10.65 4.85 -3.98
C GLU A 12 -10.61 5.70 -2.71
N ILE A 13 -11.73 5.79 -1.97
CA ILE A 13 -11.82 6.50 -0.69
C ILE A 13 -10.94 5.83 0.36
N VAL A 14 -10.96 4.50 0.48
CA VAL A 14 -10.13 3.77 1.46
C VAL A 14 -8.65 3.94 1.16
N VAL A 15 -8.23 3.82 -0.11
CA VAL A 15 -6.82 4.08 -0.46
C VAL A 15 -6.46 5.55 -0.20
N SER A 16 -7.33 6.50 -0.53
CA SER A 16 -7.10 7.92 -0.23
C SER A 16 -7.02 8.20 1.28
N TRP A 17 -7.84 7.54 2.10
CA TRP A 17 -7.85 7.68 3.56
C TRP A 17 -6.62 7.03 4.20
N SER A 18 -6.26 5.82 3.78
CA SER A 18 -5.05 5.14 4.26
C SER A 18 -3.79 5.91 3.89
N PHE A 19 -3.74 6.49 2.68
CA PHE A 19 -2.65 7.35 2.22
C PHE A 19 -2.55 8.62 3.08
N SER A 20 -3.68 9.33 3.27
CA SER A 20 -3.74 10.53 4.13
C SER A 20 -3.35 10.25 5.58
N PHE A 21 -3.76 9.10 6.14
CA PHE A 21 -3.41 8.70 7.49
C PHE A 21 -1.91 8.39 7.65
N PHE A 22 -1.31 7.68 6.70
CA PHE A 22 0.11 7.32 6.75
C PHE A 22 1.00 8.57 6.61
N VAL A 23 0.69 9.46 5.67
CA VAL A 23 1.34 10.77 5.50
C VAL A 23 1.27 11.58 6.80
N LYS A 24 0.11 11.59 7.45
CA LYS A 24 -0.08 12.31 8.71
C LYS A 24 0.82 11.77 9.82
N LEU A 25 0.97 10.44 9.91
CA LEU A 25 1.84 9.80 10.90
C LEU A 25 3.32 10.19 10.71
N ILE A 26 3.81 10.19 9.47
CA ILE A 26 5.18 10.58 9.12
C ILE A 26 5.42 12.07 9.45
N LEU A 27 4.47 12.94 9.10
CA LEU A 27 4.55 14.37 9.41
C LEU A 27 4.60 14.62 10.91
N ASP A 28 3.86 13.88 11.72
CA ASP A 28 3.87 14.02 13.18
C ASP A 28 5.24 13.66 13.81
N VAL A 29 5.94 12.65 13.27
CA VAL A 29 7.30 12.29 13.73
C VAL A 29 8.33 13.33 13.29
N ALA A 30 8.27 13.78 12.03
CA ALA A 30 9.16 14.82 11.51
C ALA A 30 8.98 16.15 12.28
N ASP A 31 7.75 16.53 12.62
CA ASP A 31 7.44 17.71 13.43
C ASP A 31 7.96 17.58 14.87
N SER A 32 7.96 16.37 15.42
CA SER A 32 8.54 16.11 16.74
C SER A 32 10.05 16.34 16.74
N TYR A 33 10.77 15.91 15.70
CA TYR A 33 12.19 16.22 15.54
C TYR A 33 12.45 17.72 15.38
N ALA A 34 11.60 18.45 14.64
CA ALA A 34 11.70 19.91 14.52
C ALA A 34 11.54 20.61 15.87
N LYS A 35 10.56 20.17 16.69
CA LYS A 35 10.33 20.72 18.03
C LYS A 35 11.53 20.48 18.95
N ILE A 36 12.11 19.28 18.93
CA ILE A 36 13.31 18.95 19.72
C ILE A 36 14.50 19.79 19.29
N ALA A 37 14.74 19.92 17.97
CA ALA A 37 15.80 20.78 17.44
C ALA A 37 15.67 22.22 17.95
N SER A 38 14.48 22.82 17.83
CA SER A 38 14.21 24.18 18.30
C SER A 38 14.40 24.35 19.81
N CYS A 39 14.13 23.31 20.60
CA CYS A 39 14.32 23.33 22.04
C CYS A 39 15.81 23.34 22.37
N LEU A 40 16.59 22.49 21.70
CA LEU A 40 18.04 22.41 21.86
C LEU A 40 18.75 23.72 21.45
N GLU A 41 18.28 24.39 20.40
CA GLU A 41 18.81 25.71 20.02
C GLU A 41 18.55 26.76 21.10
N LYS A 42 17.34 26.79 21.67
CA LYS A 42 17.00 27.71 22.77
C LYS A 42 17.84 27.43 24.01
N SER A 43 18.03 26.16 24.36
CA SER A 43 18.92 25.76 25.47
C SER A 43 20.37 26.16 25.18
N ALA A 44 20.87 25.94 23.96
CA ALA A 44 22.23 26.35 23.57
C ALA A 44 22.44 27.87 23.69
N ALA A 45 21.42 28.68 23.42
CA ALA A 45 21.49 30.13 23.53
C ALA A 45 21.53 30.64 24.98
N GLN A 46 20.97 29.87 25.92
CA GLN A 46 20.95 30.20 27.36
C GLN A 46 22.17 29.66 28.11
N GLU A 47 22.93 28.77 27.48
CA GLU A 47 24.00 28.04 28.16
C GLU A 47 25.31 28.83 28.22
N THR A 48 25.91 28.86 29.41
CA THR A 48 27.13 29.64 29.70
C THR A 48 28.40 28.85 29.37
N GLU A 49 28.35 27.53 29.53
CA GLU A 49 29.49 26.65 29.27
C GLU A 49 29.64 26.38 27.77
N ARG A 50 30.79 26.78 27.20
CA ARG A 50 31.07 26.74 25.76
C ARG A 50 31.01 25.35 25.14
N ASP A 51 31.37 24.32 25.90
CA ASP A 51 31.37 22.95 25.39
C ASP A 51 29.97 22.33 25.39
N VAL A 52 29.16 22.62 26.42
CA VAL A 52 27.75 22.25 26.47
C VAL A 52 26.95 22.98 25.39
N GLN A 53 27.20 24.29 25.20
CA GLN A 53 26.60 25.07 24.12
C GLN A 53 26.87 24.47 22.73
N LYS A 54 28.12 24.07 22.44
CA LYS A 54 28.48 23.41 21.17
C LYS A 54 27.81 22.04 21.03
N LEU A 55 27.69 21.28 22.12
CA LEU A 55 27.05 19.97 22.10
C LEU A 55 25.55 20.09 21.82
N LEU A 56 24.86 21.04 22.46
CA LEU A 56 23.45 21.33 22.23
C LEU A 56 23.18 21.80 20.80
N ALA A 57 24.01 22.72 20.27
CA ALA A 57 23.91 23.18 18.88
C ALA A 57 24.11 22.03 17.87
N ARG A 58 25.09 21.14 18.11
CA ARG A 58 25.25 19.92 17.30
C ARG A 58 24.07 18.96 17.41
N GLY A 59 23.45 18.89 18.59
CA GLY A 59 22.21 18.13 18.81
C GLY A 59 21.08 18.68 17.94
N ALA A 60 20.88 20.00 17.95
CA ALA A 60 19.89 20.65 17.09
C ALA A 60 20.11 20.36 15.60
N ASP A 61 21.35 20.51 15.11
CA ASP A 61 21.72 20.17 13.74
C ASP A 61 21.44 18.70 13.38
N LEU A 62 21.65 17.79 14.34
CA LEU A 62 21.36 16.36 14.15
C LEU A 62 19.85 16.12 14.03
N PHE A 63 19.03 16.74 14.86
CA PHE A 63 17.57 16.60 14.80
C PHE A 63 16.98 17.18 13.51
N GLU A 64 17.52 18.30 13.00
CA GLU A 64 17.12 18.83 11.68
C GLU A 64 17.52 17.89 10.53
N LYS A 65 18.66 17.20 10.63
CA LYS A 65 19.03 16.15 9.66
C LYS A 65 18.12 14.93 9.77
N LEU A 66 17.79 14.49 10.99
CA LEU A 66 16.88 13.37 11.24
C LEU A 66 15.48 13.66 10.72
N LYS A 67 14.95 14.87 10.91
CA LYS A 67 13.68 15.32 10.32
C LYS A 67 13.64 15.12 8.80
N LYS A 68 14.67 15.56 8.08
CA LYS A 68 14.74 15.42 6.61
C LYS A 68 14.82 13.96 6.18
N LEU A 69 15.53 13.13 6.94
CA LEU A 69 15.58 11.69 6.70
C LEU A 69 14.22 11.04 6.93
N GLU A 70 13.56 11.33 8.04
CA GLU A 70 12.24 10.78 8.38
C GLU A 70 11.18 11.13 7.34
N ALA A 71 11.15 12.39 6.90
CA ALA A 71 10.24 12.82 5.84
C ALA A 71 10.48 12.03 4.53
N ARG A 72 11.74 11.79 4.16
CA ARG A 72 12.08 11.01 2.97
C ARG A 72 11.71 9.53 3.11
N VAL A 73 12.04 8.93 4.26
CA VAL A 73 11.70 7.53 4.60
C VAL A 73 10.20 7.32 4.44
N GLY A 74 9.41 8.20 5.03
CA GLY A 74 7.97 8.13 4.93
C GLY A 74 7.44 8.26 3.50
N THR A 75 7.98 9.17 2.69
CA THR A 75 7.59 9.27 1.26
C THR A 75 7.95 8.00 0.48
N ASP A 76 9.12 7.42 0.72
CA ASP A 76 9.56 6.18 0.05
C ASP A 76 8.63 5.00 0.38
N GLU A 77 8.28 4.84 1.66
CA GLU A 77 7.36 3.80 2.16
C GLU A 77 5.94 3.98 1.61
N GLU A 78 5.43 5.22 1.67
CA GLU A 78 4.13 5.60 1.15
C GLU A 78 4.02 5.26 -0.35
N LEU A 79 5.02 5.66 -1.15
CA LEU A 79 5.04 5.40 -2.58
C LEU A 79 4.96 3.90 -2.88
N LYS A 80 5.80 3.10 -2.19
CA LYS A 80 5.86 1.64 -2.36
C LYS A 80 4.54 0.95 -1.99
N LEU A 81 3.92 1.36 -0.88
CA LEU A 81 2.64 0.81 -0.43
C LEU A 81 1.51 1.21 -1.39
N SER A 82 1.49 2.46 -1.82
CA SER A 82 0.47 3.02 -2.71
C SER A 82 0.44 2.33 -4.08
N ASP A 83 1.61 2.06 -4.67
CA ASP A 83 1.71 1.30 -5.92
C ASP A 83 1.21 -0.14 -5.77
N THR A 84 1.53 -0.78 -4.65
CA THR A 84 1.08 -2.14 -4.33
C THR A 84 -0.45 -2.19 -4.20
N LEU A 85 -1.04 -1.24 -3.49
CA LEU A 85 -2.49 -1.16 -3.30
C LEU A 85 -3.20 -0.91 -4.63
N ARG A 86 -2.71 0.03 -5.45
CA ARG A 86 -3.25 0.30 -6.79
C ARG A 86 -3.23 -0.94 -7.68
N TYR A 87 -2.17 -1.73 -7.63
CA TYR A 87 -2.09 -2.99 -8.37
C TYR A 87 -3.20 -3.96 -7.94
N TYR A 88 -3.41 -4.16 -6.62
CA TYR A 88 -4.46 -5.05 -6.13
C TYR A 88 -5.88 -4.56 -6.42
N MET A 89 -6.11 -3.25 -6.40
CA MET A 89 -7.42 -2.69 -6.78
C MET A 89 -7.76 -3.04 -8.22
N LYS A 90 -6.81 -2.86 -9.16
CA LYS A 90 -7.02 -3.17 -10.58
C LYS A 90 -7.29 -4.66 -10.80
N ASP A 91 -6.51 -5.53 -10.17
CA ASP A 91 -6.66 -6.99 -10.28
C ASP A 91 -8.00 -7.47 -9.69
N THR A 92 -8.41 -6.89 -8.55
CA THR A 92 -9.72 -7.17 -7.93
C THR A 92 -10.87 -6.67 -8.79
N GLN A 93 -10.73 -5.50 -9.42
CA GLN A 93 -11.74 -4.97 -10.33
C GLN A 93 -11.90 -5.86 -11.56
N ALA A 94 -10.81 -6.35 -12.14
CA ALA A 94 -10.86 -7.29 -13.26
C ALA A 94 -11.59 -8.59 -12.89
N ALA A 95 -11.32 -9.14 -11.71
CA ALA A 95 -12.00 -10.33 -11.19
C ALA A 95 -13.52 -10.08 -11.00
N LYS A 96 -13.88 -8.90 -10.46
CA LYS A 96 -15.28 -8.49 -10.32
C LYS A 96 -15.98 -8.38 -11.66
N ASP A 97 -15.33 -7.80 -12.66
CA ASP A 97 -15.88 -7.65 -14.02
C ASP A 97 -16.09 -9.01 -14.70
N LEU A 98 -15.17 -9.97 -14.49
CA LEU A 98 -15.31 -11.34 -14.97
C LEU A 98 -16.52 -12.05 -14.32
N LEU A 99 -16.66 -11.94 -13.00
CA LEU A 99 -17.81 -12.50 -12.27
C LEU A 99 -19.14 -11.87 -12.72
N TYR A 100 -19.13 -10.56 -13.02
CA TYR A 100 -20.30 -9.87 -13.54
C TYR A 100 -20.70 -10.40 -14.93
N ARG A 101 -19.74 -10.60 -15.84
CA ARG A 101 -20.00 -11.21 -17.16
C ARG A 101 -20.56 -12.63 -17.02
N ARG A 102 -19.99 -13.44 -16.12
CA ARG A 102 -20.50 -14.80 -15.83
C ARG A 102 -21.95 -14.76 -15.32
N MET A 103 -22.25 -13.85 -14.40
CA MET A 103 -23.61 -13.66 -13.89
C MET A 103 -24.61 -13.29 -14.99
N ARG A 104 -24.20 -12.45 -15.95
CA ARG A 104 -25.03 -12.13 -17.13
C ARG A 104 -25.27 -13.33 -18.04
N CYS A 105 -24.25 -14.15 -18.29
CA CYS A 105 -24.40 -15.39 -19.06
C CYS A 105 -25.36 -16.37 -18.38
N LEU A 106 -25.28 -16.51 -17.04
CA LEU A 106 -26.20 -17.34 -16.27
C LEU A 106 -27.65 -16.86 -16.40
N ALA A 107 -27.90 -15.56 -16.24
CA ALA A 107 -29.23 -14.99 -16.39
C ALA A 107 -29.82 -15.21 -17.80
N ASN A 108 -28.97 -15.11 -18.84
CA ASN A 108 -29.39 -15.40 -20.22
C ASN A 108 -29.73 -16.88 -20.41
N TYR A 109 -28.91 -17.78 -19.84
CA TYR A 109 -29.18 -19.22 -19.87
C TYR A 109 -30.48 -19.57 -19.16
N GLU A 110 -30.73 -19.04 -17.96
CA GLU A 110 -31.99 -19.25 -17.23
C GLU A 110 -33.20 -18.73 -18.00
N ALA A 111 -33.07 -17.59 -18.68
CA ALA A 111 -34.12 -17.03 -19.52
C ALA A 111 -34.41 -17.92 -20.74
N ALA A 112 -33.36 -18.40 -21.44
CA ALA A 112 -33.49 -19.33 -22.56
C ALA A 112 -34.13 -20.65 -22.11
N ASN A 113 -33.75 -21.16 -20.94
CA ASN A 113 -34.34 -22.37 -20.36
C ASN A 113 -35.84 -22.19 -20.07
N LYS A 114 -36.25 -21.05 -19.51
CA LYS A 114 -37.69 -20.74 -19.31
C LYS A 114 -38.46 -20.64 -20.63
N ASN A 115 -37.84 -20.11 -21.69
CA ASN A 115 -38.45 -20.03 -23.01
C ASN A 115 -38.62 -21.41 -23.65
N LEU A 116 -37.64 -22.30 -23.48
CA LEU A 116 -37.74 -23.69 -23.92
C LEU A 116 -38.90 -24.42 -23.25
N GLU A 117 -39.04 -24.29 -21.92
CA GLU A 117 -40.15 -24.92 -21.19
C GLU A 117 -41.53 -24.40 -21.67
N ARG A 118 -41.63 -23.11 -22.02
CA ARG A 118 -42.85 -22.54 -22.63
C ARG A 118 -43.12 -23.08 -24.03
N ALA A 119 -42.09 -23.24 -24.85
CA ALA A 119 -42.20 -23.80 -26.21
C ALA A 119 -42.68 -25.26 -26.16
N ARG A 120 -42.11 -26.06 -25.24
CA ARG A 120 -42.52 -27.44 -24.94
C ARG A 120 -43.98 -27.52 -24.49
N GLY A 121 -44.37 -26.68 -23.53
CA GLY A 121 -45.76 -26.63 -23.05
C GLY A 121 -46.80 -26.27 -24.12
N ARG A 122 -46.38 -25.59 -25.20
CA ARG A 122 -47.24 -25.21 -26.34
C ARG A 122 -47.05 -26.11 -27.57
N ASN A 123 -46.13 -27.09 -27.52
CA ASN A 123 -45.68 -27.89 -28.67
C ASN A 123 -45.40 -27.05 -29.93
N LYS A 124 -44.81 -25.86 -29.77
CA LYS A 124 -44.53 -24.92 -30.86
C LYS A 124 -43.12 -24.39 -30.75
N ASP A 125 -42.42 -24.32 -31.89
CA ASP A 125 -41.07 -23.75 -32.02
C ASP A 125 -40.00 -24.41 -31.12
N VAL A 126 -40.24 -25.65 -30.68
CA VAL A 126 -39.36 -26.40 -29.76
C VAL A 126 -37.92 -26.53 -30.29
N PRO A 127 -37.66 -26.94 -31.55
CA PRO A 127 -36.29 -27.10 -32.03
C PRO A 127 -35.48 -25.80 -32.02
N LYS A 128 -36.14 -24.66 -32.26
CA LYS A 128 -35.50 -23.35 -32.21
C LYS A 128 -35.14 -22.96 -30.78
N ALA A 129 -36.06 -23.13 -29.83
CA ALA A 129 -35.80 -22.83 -28.43
C ALA A 129 -34.73 -23.75 -27.81
N GLU A 130 -34.62 -25.00 -28.26
CA GLU A 130 -33.55 -25.91 -27.85
C GLU A 130 -32.18 -25.45 -28.36
N ALA A 131 -32.09 -25.00 -29.61
CA ALA A 131 -30.85 -24.44 -30.15
C ALA A 131 -30.40 -23.19 -29.39
N GLU A 132 -31.32 -22.26 -29.10
CA GLU A 132 -31.04 -21.03 -28.34
C GLU A 132 -30.59 -21.33 -26.90
N GLN A 133 -31.22 -22.31 -26.24
CA GLN A 133 -30.82 -22.76 -24.90
C GLN A 133 -29.43 -23.40 -24.90
N SER A 134 -29.16 -24.25 -25.89
CA SER A 134 -27.86 -24.94 -26.02
C SER A 134 -26.73 -23.94 -26.23
N GLU A 135 -26.93 -22.93 -27.08
CA GLU A 135 -25.94 -21.87 -27.28
C GLU A 135 -25.71 -21.04 -26.02
N ALA A 136 -26.77 -20.70 -25.28
CA ALA A 136 -26.66 -19.97 -24.02
C ALA A 136 -25.94 -20.81 -22.93
N CYS A 137 -26.20 -22.11 -22.87
CA CYS A 137 -25.53 -23.06 -21.98
C CYS A 137 -24.02 -23.10 -22.25
N LYS A 138 -23.64 -23.28 -23.53
CA LYS A 138 -22.24 -23.32 -23.95
C LYS A 138 -21.48 -22.05 -23.55
N LYS A 139 -22.06 -20.87 -23.82
CA LYS A 139 -21.45 -19.58 -23.41
C LYS A 139 -21.28 -19.47 -21.90
N PHE A 140 -22.23 -19.97 -21.12
CA PHE A 140 -22.14 -19.96 -19.64
C PHE A 140 -21.09 -20.94 -19.11
N GLU A 141 -20.94 -22.11 -19.73
CA GLU A 141 -19.92 -23.10 -19.36
C GLU A 141 -18.52 -22.58 -19.69
N GLU A 142 -18.31 -22.05 -20.90
CA GLU A 142 -17.03 -21.47 -21.33
C GLU A 142 -16.55 -20.37 -20.36
N ILE A 143 -17.42 -19.40 -20.03
CA ILE A 143 -17.05 -18.34 -19.10
C ILE A 143 -16.88 -18.84 -17.66
N SER A 144 -17.57 -19.92 -17.27
CA SER A 144 -17.43 -20.51 -15.95
C SER A 144 -16.09 -21.21 -15.77
N GLU A 145 -15.59 -21.90 -16.81
CA GLU A 145 -14.27 -22.52 -16.78
C GLU A 145 -13.16 -21.47 -16.73
N VAL A 146 -13.25 -20.41 -17.56
CA VAL A 146 -12.33 -19.27 -17.48
C VAL A 146 -12.36 -18.64 -16.09
N ALA A 147 -13.55 -18.39 -15.52
CA ALA A 147 -13.68 -17.80 -14.19
C ALA A 147 -13.05 -18.66 -13.09
N LYS A 148 -13.18 -19.99 -13.14
CA LYS A 148 -12.54 -20.90 -12.17
C LYS A 148 -11.01 -20.79 -12.23
N GLY A 149 -10.44 -20.85 -13.44
CA GLY A 149 -9.00 -20.72 -13.65
C GLY A 149 -8.47 -19.37 -13.17
N GLU A 150 -9.08 -18.29 -13.65
CA GLU A 150 -8.66 -16.93 -13.31
C GLU A 150 -8.73 -16.62 -11.82
N LEU A 151 -9.76 -17.11 -11.10
CA LEU A 151 -9.86 -16.91 -9.65
C LEU A 151 -8.81 -17.68 -8.86
N GLN A 152 -8.44 -18.88 -9.31
CA GLN A 152 -7.34 -19.64 -8.70
C GLN A 152 -6.00 -18.94 -8.91
N ASP A 153 -5.76 -18.44 -10.11
CA ASP A 153 -4.52 -17.75 -10.44
C ASP A 153 -4.43 -16.37 -9.80
N LEU A 154 -5.55 -15.65 -9.69
CA LEU A 154 -5.65 -14.41 -8.90
C LEU A 154 -5.18 -14.63 -7.46
N LYS A 155 -5.65 -15.72 -6.81
CA LYS A 155 -5.24 -16.04 -5.43
C LYS A 155 -3.73 -16.27 -5.33
N LYS A 156 -3.15 -17.04 -6.26
CA LYS A 156 -1.71 -17.32 -6.30
C LYS A 156 -0.89 -16.05 -6.56
N ARG A 157 -1.25 -15.27 -7.58
CA ARG A 157 -0.59 -14.01 -7.95
C ARG A 157 -0.62 -13.01 -6.80
N ARG A 158 -1.77 -12.86 -6.13
CA ARG A 158 -1.91 -11.95 -4.99
C ARG A 158 -1.02 -12.35 -3.82
N LEU A 159 -0.96 -13.65 -3.48
CA LEU A 159 -0.10 -14.14 -2.40
C LEU A 159 1.39 -13.93 -2.71
N ALA A 160 1.82 -14.25 -3.93
CA ALA A 160 3.20 -14.07 -4.36
C ALA A 160 3.61 -12.59 -4.36
N ALA A 161 2.77 -11.72 -4.92
CA ALA A 161 2.99 -10.28 -4.90
C ALA A 161 3.03 -9.73 -3.46
N PHE A 162 2.15 -10.21 -2.57
CA PHE A 162 2.11 -9.71 -1.19
C PHE A 162 3.38 -10.09 -0.43
N LYS A 163 3.80 -11.35 -0.56
CA LYS A 163 5.06 -11.82 0.02
C LYS A 163 6.25 -11.00 -0.50
N LYS A 164 6.33 -10.77 -1.81
CA LYS A 164 7.39 -9.96 -2.41
C LYS A 164 7.39 -8.53 -1.88
N ASN A 165 6.23 -7.90 -1.77
CA ASN A 165 6.12 -6.54 -1.26
C ASN A 165 6.55 -6.42 0.21
N LEU A 166 6.24 -7.41 1.06
CA LEU A 166 6.73 -7.42 2.45
C LEU A 166 8.25 -7.56 2.53
N ILE A 167 8.85 -8.39 1.68
CA ILE A 167 10.31 -8.55 1.61
C ILE A 167 10.95 -7.24 1.14
N ASP A 168 10.44 -6.66 0.05
CA ASP A 168 10.94 -5.40 -0.50
C ASP A 168 10.82 -4.25 0.52
N LEU A 169 9.74 -4.21 1.31
CA LEU A 169 9.53 -3.20 2.36
C LEU A 169 10.53 -3.40 3.51
N ALA A 170 10.72 -4.64 3.98
CA ALA A 170 11.71 -4.94 5.01
C ALA A 170 13.14 -4.59 4.56
N ASP A 171 13.50 -4.88 3.30
CA ASP A 171 14.79 -4.51 2.73
C ASP A 171 14.97 -2.98 2.64
N LEU A 172 13.88 -2.26 2.37
CA LEU A 172 13.85 -0.80 2.31
C LEU A 172 14.02 -0.19 3.71
N GLU A 173 13.29 -0.70 4.71
CA GLU A 173 13.45 -0.33 6.12
C GLU A 173 14.88 -0.60 6.63
N VAL A 174 15.48 -1.74 6.29
CA VAL A 174 16.88 -2.05 6.65
C VAL A 174 17.86 -1.06 6.01
N LYS A 175 17.63 -0.63 4.77
CA LYS A 175 18.44 0.41 4.13
C LYS A 175 18.25 1.75 4.82
N HIS A 176 17.02 2.12 5.12
CA HIS A 176 16.70 3.34 5.85
C HIS A 176 17.34 3.35 7.22
N ALA A 177 17.34 2.25 7.98
CA ALA A 177 17.99 2.16 9.30
C ALA A 177 19.52 2.36 9.25
N LYS A 178 20.17 1.99 8.14
CA LYS A 178 21.64 2.14 7.98
C LYS A 178 22.08 3.59 7.70
N VAL A 179 21.21 4.43 7.13
CA VAL A 179 21.55 5.83 6.78
C VAL A 179 21.71 6.72 8.03
N PRO A 180 20.82 6.68 9.04
CA PRO A 180 21.02 7.32 10.34
C PRO A 180 22.23 6.78 11.07
N PHE A 181 22.52 5.48 10.98
CA PHE A 181 23.66 4.88 11.69
C PHE A 181 25.00 5.42 11.17
N HIS A 182 25.18 5.48 9.84
CA HIS A 182 26.40 6.05 9.23
C HIS A 182 26.56 7.56 9.54
N SER A 183 25.46 8.32 9.51
CA SER A 183 25.51 9.75 9.87
C SER A 183 25.75 9.98 11.37
N ARG A 184 25.29 9.08 12.25
CA ARG A 184 25.58 9.11 13.70
C ARG A 184 27.02 8.72 14.01
N GLU A 185 27.59 7.71 13.34
CA GLU A 185 29.00 7.32 13.53
C GLU A 185 29.97 8.44 13.17
N LEU A 186 29.73 9.17 12.08
CA LEU A 186 30.53 10.35 11.69
C LEU A 186 30.47 11.47 12.74
N ASN A 187 29.33 11.64 13.42
CA ASN A 187 29.18 12.67 14.45
C ASN A 187 29.75 12.23 15.82
N VAL A 188 29.61 10.95 16.19
CA VAL A 188 30.17 10.40 17.44
C VAL A 188 31.69 10.29 17.38
N SER A 189 32.27 9.89 16.25
CA SER A 189 33.73 9.91 16.06
C SER A 189 34.30 11.33 16.10
N ALA A 190 33.57 12.34 15.60
CA ALA A 190 33.91 13.76 15.76
C ALA A 190 33.80 14.30 17.21
N VAL A 191 33.12 13.57 18.11
CA VAL A 191 33.06 13.84 19.56
C VAL A 191 34.16 13.05 20.29
N LYS A 192 34.38 11.78 19.95
CA LYS A 192 35.41 10.91 20.54
C LYS A 192 36.84 11.41 20.29
N LEU A 193 37.08 12.09 19.17
CA LEU A 193 38.36 12.72 18.85
C LEU A 193 38.68 13.98 19.69
N ARG A 194 37.79 14.42 20.60
CA ARG A 194 37.99 15.63 21.42
C ARG A 194 38.04 15.38 22.93
N THR A 195 37.79 14.16 23.39
CA THR A 195 37.85 13.80 24.82
C THR A 195 39.17 13.14 25.24
N HIS A 196 40.16 13.08 24.35
CA HIS A 196 41.52 12.62 24.66
C HIS A 196 42.50 13.81 24.62
N SER A 197 42.37 14.72 25.60
CA SER A 197 43.47 15.58 26.02
C SER A 197 43.84 15.22 27.46
N PRO A 198 45.11 14.86 27.76
CA PRO A 198 45.52 14.38 29.06
C PRO A 198 45.72 15.58 30.00
N PHE A 199 44.78 15.84 30.90
CA PHE A 199 44.99 16.80 31.97
C PHE A 199 44.31 16.30 33.25
N PHE A 200 44.97 15.35 33.91
CA PHE A 200 45.04 15.23 35.38
C PHE A 200 46.20 14.26 35.70
N SER A 201 47.40 14.82 35.84
CA SER A 201 48.54 14.22 36.52
C SER A 201 49.47 15.35 36.95
N ALA A 202 49.24 15.82 38.17
CA ALA A 202 50.13 16.51 39.13
C ALA A 202 49.27 17.40 40.02
#